data_AF-A0A1B6J0H8-F1
#
_entry.id   AF-A0A1B6J0H8-F1
#
_cell.length_a   1.000
_cell.length_b   1.000
_cell.length_c   1.000
_cell.angle_alpha   90.00
_cell.angle_beta   90.00
_cell.angle_gamma   90.00
#
_symmetry.space_group_name_H-M   'P 1'
#
loop_
_entity.id
_entity.type
_entity.pdbx_description
1 polymer ?
#
loop_
_entity_poly.entity_id
_entity_poly.type
_entity_poly.pdbx_seq_one_letter_code
_entity_poly.pdbx_strand_id
1 'polypeptide(L)'
;VPATGQQFNTQDSFCPLHHVYCLINQDNIWANIQREEVVSRTKFDVTRRGDWWPAFNRNVAAPMESVQPTQIEYTVSPTLKTDVALLQDKLEKMLRDSITKWRPTTRTVWNRYVTVKLRKLL
;
A
#
# COMPACT_ATOMS: atom_id res chain seq x y z
N VAL A 1 -10.67 -2.59 8.04
CA VAL A 1 -9.87 -1.70 7.18
C VAL A 1 -8.41 -2.08 7.37
N PRO A 2 -7.56 -2.20 6.33
CA PRO A 2 -6.14 -2.46 6.53
C PRO A 2 -5.55 -1.34 7.40
N ALA A 3 -5.26 -1.65 8.66
CA ALA A 3 -4.99 -0.66 9.69
C ALA A 3 -3.73 0.19 9.44
N THR A 4 -2.83 -0.30 8.59
CA THR A 4 -1.53 0.33 8.30
C THR A 4 -1.42 0.90 6.89
N GLY A 5 -2.40 0.61 6.00
CA GLY A 5 -2.34 1.01 4.58
C GLY A 5 -1.10 0.50 3.83
N GLN A 6 -0.40 -0.51 4.36
CA GLN A 6 0.81 -1.04 3.73
C GLN A 6 0.47 -1.80 2.44
N GLN A 7 1.30 -1.57 1.42
CA GLN A 7 1.23 -2.25 0.13
C GLN A 7 2.53 -3.00 -0.09
N PHE A 8 2.42 -4.23 -0.58
CA PHE A 8 3.57 -5.06 -0.95
C PHE A 8 3.48 -5.43 -2.42
N ASN A 9 4.62 -5.41 -3.10
CA ASN A 9 4.72 -5.91 -4.47
C ASN A 9 4.82 -7.43 -4.41
N THR A 10 3.92 -8.13 -5.10
CA THR A 10 3.90 -9.60 -5.13
C THR A 10 5.10 -10.21 -5.85
N GLN A 11 5.82 -9.43 -6.67
CA GLN A 11 7.04 -9.85 -7.36
C GLN A 11 8.32 -9.58 -6.57
N ASP A 12 8.23 -8.91 -5.42
CA ASP A 12 9.40 -8.67 -4.56
C ASP A 12 9.81 -9.96 -3.83
N SER A 13 11.10 -10.29 -3.85
CA SER A 13 11.64 -11.45 -3.12
C SER A 13 11.50 -11.32 -1.61
N PHE A 14 11.34 -10.10 -1.09
CA PHE A 14 11.10 -9.81 0.33
C PHE A 14 9.63 -9.55 0.65
N CYS A 15 8.70 -9.92 -0.24
CA CYS A 15 7.28 -9.76 0.00
C CYS A 15 6.85 -10.61 1.21
N PRO A 16 6.24 -10.02 2.26
CA PRO A 16 5.78 -10.75 3.43
C PRO A 16 4.47 -11.51 3.17
N LEU A 17 3.82 -11.28 2.02
CA LEU A 17 2.60 -11.96 1.65
C LEU A 17 2.94 -13.33 1.05
N HIS A 18 2.66 -14.39 1.81
CA HIS A 18 2.99 -15.77 1.42
C HIS A 18 1.83 -16.52 0.78
N HIS A 19 0.58 -16.21 1.15
CA HIS A 19 -0.62 -16.89 0.66
C HIS A 19 -1.77 -15.89 0.51
N VAL A 20 -2.64 -16.13 -0.48
CA VAL A 20 -3.89 -15.37 -0.68
C VAL A 20 -5.04 -16.36 -0.60
N TYR A 21 -5.81 -16.31 0.50
CA TYR A 21 -6.95 -17.22 0.70
C TYR A 21 -8.25 -16.68 0.13
N CYS A 22 -8.43 -15.35 0.13
CA CYS A 22 -9.63 -14.74 -0.43
C CYS A 22 -9.35 -13.31 -0.90
N LEU A 23 -10.23 -12.85 -1.79
CA LEU A 23 -10.36 -11.46 -2.20
C LEU A 23 -11.73 -10.96 -1.77
N ILE A 24 -11.80 -9.70 -1.35
CA ILE A 24 -13.03 -9.10 -0.86
C ILE A 24 -13.13 -7.70 -1.45
N ASN A 25 -14.30 -7.36 -1.99
CA ASN A 25 -14.66 -6.00 -2.33
C ASN A 25 -16.10 -5.72 -1.87
N GLN A 26 -16.65 -4.58 -2.28
CA GLN A 26 -18.02 -4.19 -1.95
C GLN A 26 -19.10 -5.12 -2.54
N ASP A 27 -18.77 -5.90 -3.58
CA ASP A 27 -19.72 -6.72 -4.33
C ASP A 27 -19.72 -8.18 -3.88
N ASN A 28 -18.55 -8.72 -3.51
CA ASN A 28 -18.41 -10.15 -3.21
C ASN A 28 -17.17 -10.49 -2.37
N ILE A 29 -17.14 -11.74 -1.93
CA ILE A 29 -15.99 -12.42 -1.38
C ILE A 29 -15.67 -13.59 -2.31
N TRP A 30 -14.43 -13.69 -2.78
CA TRP A 30 -13.96 -14.80 -3.61
C TRP A 30 -12.93 -15.62 -2.84
N ALA A 31 -13.21 -16.89 -2.60
CA ALA A 31 -12.23 -17.83 -2.10
C ALA A 31 -11.25 -18.20 -3.21
N ASN A 32 -9.96 -18.22 -2.90
CA ASN A 32 -8.93 -18.70 -3.82
C ASN A 32 -8.99 -20.23 -3.85
N ILE A 33 -9.21 -20.79 -5.03
CA ILE A 33 -9.22 -22.25 -5.27
C ILE A 33 -8.12 -22.67 -6.26
N GLN A 34 -7.16 -21.77 -6.52
CA GLN A 34 -5.98 -22.08 -7.32
C GLN A 34 -5.10 -23.11 -6.61
N ARG A 35 -4.50 -24.01 -7.39
CA ARG A 35 -3.49 -24.97 -6.87
C ARG A 35 -2.15 -24.30 -6.54
N GLU A 36 -1.90 -23.13 -7.12
CA GLU A 36 -0.67 -22.39 -6.94
C GLU A 36 -0.78 -21.51 -5.69
N GLU A 37 0.07 -21.78 -4.71
CA GLU A 37 0.10 -21.06 -3.43
C GLU A 37 1.02 -19.84 -3.47
N VAL A 38 1.97 -19.79 -4.42
CA VAL A 38 2.92 -18.68 -4.53
C VAL A 38 2.21 -17.43 -5.03
N VAL A 39 2.23 -16.37 -4.21
CA VAL A 39 1.53 -15.10 -4.46
C VAL A 39 1.95 -14.44 -5.78
N SER A 40 3.23 -14.48 -6.13
CA SER A 40 3.74 -13.91 -7.39
C SER A 40 3.16 -14.59 -8.64
N ARG A 41 2.65 -15.82 -8.49
CA ARG A 41 2.09 -16.65 -9.56
C ARG A 41 0.56 -16.80 -9.46
N THR A 42 -0.04 -16.30 -8.38
CA THR A 42 -1.49 -16.24 -8.22
C THR A 42 -2.10 -15.33 -9.28
N LYS A 43 -3.16 -15.80 -9.96
CA LYS A 43 -3.90 -15.01 -10.93
C LYS A 43 -4.99 -14.26 -10.20
N PHE A 44 -4.95 -12.92 -10.21
CA PHE A 44 -5.91 -12.07 -9.48
C PHE A 44 -7.17 -11.70 -10.28
N ASP A 45 -7.47 -12.42 -11.36
CA ASP A 45 -8.67 -12.21 -12.16
C ASP A 45 -9.86 -13.00 -11.60
N VAL A 46 -10.70 -12.32 -10.83
CA VAL A 46 -11.90 -12.89 -10.17
C VAL A 46 -12.99 -13.38 -11.14
N THR A 47 -12.89 -13.08 -12.43
CA THR A 47 -13.84 -13.59 -13.44
C THR A 47 -13.61 -15.07 -13.75
N ARG A 48 -12.40 -15.58 -13.46
CA ARG A 48 -11.99 -16.96 -13.68
C ARG A 48 -12.53 -17.87 -12.57
N ARG A 49 -13.72 -18.43 -12.78
CA ARG A 49 -14.39 -19.31 -11.80
C ARG A 49 -13.62 -20.60 -11.44
N GLY A 50 -12.65 -21.01 -12.26
CA GLY A 50 -11.77 -22.14 -11.94
C GLY A 50 -10.65 -21.78 -10.95
N ASP A 51 -10.40 -20.49 -10.74
CA ASP A 51 -9.36 -19.96 -9.86
C ASP A 51 -9.98 -19.26 -8.63
N TRP A 52 -11.18 -18.70 -8.78
CA TRP A 52 -11.88 -17.94 -7.74
C TRP A 52 -13.32 -18.40 -7.58
N TRP A 53 -13.68 -18.82 -6.36
CA TRP A 53 -15.03 -19.24 -6.03
C TRP A 53 -15.79 -18.13 -5.30
N PRO A 54 -16.83 -17.52 -5.91
CA PRO A 54 -17.59 -16.45 -5.27
C PRO A 54 -18.52 -16.99 -4.19
N ALA A 55 -18.50 -16.37 -3.01
CA ALA A 55 -19.40 -16.67 -1.91
C ALA A 55 -20.85 -16.29 -2.23
N PHE A 56 -21.05 -15.16 -2.92
CA PHE A 56 -22.35 -14.65 -3.34
C PHE A 56 -22.53 -14.78 -4.85
N ASN A 57 -23.75 -15.07 -5.30
CA ASN A 57 -24.07 -15.21 -6.71
C ASN A 57 -25.54 -14.85 -6.97
N ARG A 58 -26.06 -15.09 -8.17
CA ARG A 58 -27.45 -14.76 -8.52
C ARG A 58 -28.49 -15.45 -7.62
N ASN A 59 -28.13 -16.56 -6.99
CA ASN A 59 -29.02 -17.33 -6.11
C ASN A 59 -28.86 -16.90 -4.64
N VAL A 60 -27.71 -16.34 -4.27
CA VAL A 60 -27.41 -15.88 -2.90
C VAL A 60 -26.79 -14.50 -3.00
N ALA A 61 -27.60 -13.47 -2.77
CA ALA A 61 -27.15 -12.08 -2.83
C ALA A 61 -26.16 -11.75 -1.69
N ALA A 62 -25.22 -10.85 -1.97
CA ALA A 62 -24.33 -10.32 -0.95
C ALA A 62 -25.11 -9.47 0.06
N PRO A 63 -24.76 -9.48 1.36
CA PRO A 63 -25.32 -8.56 2.33
C PRO A 63 -25.02 -7.12 1.89
N MET A 64 -26.07 -6.34 1.63
CA MET A 64 -25.94 -4.94 1.22
C MET A 64 -25.93 -3.98 2.41
N GLU A 65 -26.33 -4.45 3.58
CA GLU A 65 -26.31 -3.65 4.80
C GLU A 65 -24.92 -3.64 5.42
N SER A 66 -24.38 -2.44 5.58
CA SER A 66 -23.11 -2.21 6.26
C SER A 66 -23.36 -1.35 7.49
N VAL A 67 -22.74 -1.72 8.61
CA VAL A 67 -22.66 -0.84 9.80
C VAL A 67 -21.64 0.29 9.60
N GLN A 68 -20.87 0.25 8.51
CA GLN A 68 -19.90 1.30 8.16
C GLN A 68 -20.63 2.47 7.50
N PRO A 69 -20.27 3.72 7.83
CA PRO A 69 -20.87 4.89 7.20
C PRO A 69 -20.52 4.95 5.72
N THR A 70 -21.45 5.44 4.88
CA THR A 70 -21.27 5.61 3.43
C THR A 70 -20.09 6.52 3.10
N GLN A 71 -19.81 7.48 3.98
CA GLN A 71 -18.69 8.39 3.87
C GLN A 71 -17.90 8.37 5.18
N ILE A 72 -16.60 8.14 5.07
CA ILE A 72 -15.67 8.33 6.18
C ILE A 72 -15.34 9.82 6.22
N GLU A 73 -15.95 10.54 7.15
CA GLU A 73 -15.51 11.88 7.48
C GLU A 73 -14.17 11.78 8.21
N TYR A 74 -13.09 11.97 7.47
CA TYR A 74 -11.80 12.25 8.09
C TYR A 74 -11.94 13.61 8.76
N THR A 75 -12.11 13.61 10.08
CA THR A 75 -12.00 14.83 10.87
C THR A 75 -10.62 15.38 10.56
N VAL A 76 -10.55 16.54 9.93
CA VAL A 76 -9.30 17.24 9.68
C VAL A 76 -8.76 17.64 11.05
N SER A 77 -8.02 16.73 11.69
CA SER A 77 -7.13 17.10 12.78
C SER A 77 -6.32 18.29 12.27
N PRO A 78 -6.26 19.41 12.99
CA PRO A 78 -5.47 20.55 12.56
C PRO A 78 -4.08 20.02 12.21
N THR A 79 -3.64 20.18 10.95
CA THR A 79 -2.31 19.76 10.56
C THR A 79 -1.33 20.54 11.42
N LEU A 80 -0.74 19.89 12.42
CA LEU A 80 0.13 20.58 13.34
C LEU A 80 1.38 20.97 12.54
N LYS A 81 1.87 22.19 12.76
CA LYS A 81 3.13 22.64 12.13
C LYS A 81 4.29 21.68 12.40
N THR A 82 4.24 20.98 13.54
CA THR A 82 5.18 19.93 13.92
C THR A 82 5.12 18.71 13.00
N ASP A 83 3.92 18.30 12.57
CA ASP A 83 3.73 17.15 11.69
C ASP A 83 4.25 17.44 10.28
N VAL A 84 4.00 18.67 9.80
CA VAL A 84 4.56 19.14 8.52
C VAL A 84 6.07 19.17 8.56
N ALA A 85 6.67 19.73 9.62
CA ALA A 85 8.12 19.78 9.78
C ALA A 85 8.73 18.37 9.86
N LEU A 86 8.10 17.46 10.60
CA LEU A 86 8.54 16.08 10.72
C LEU A 86 8.46 15.32 9.39
N LEU A 87 7.41 15.56 8.60
CA LEU A 87 7.28 15.01 7.25
C LEU A 87 8.35 15.56 6.32
N GLN A 88 8.59 16.88 6.34
CA GLN A 88 9.62 17.54 5.55
C GLN A 88 11.02 16.98 5.87
N ASP A 89 11.34 16.81 7.16
CA ASP A 89 12.60 16.20 7.61
C ASP A 89 12.74 14.75 7.17
N LYS A 90 11.64 13.98 7.20
CA LYS A 90 11.63 12.58 6.75
C LYS A 90 11.87 12.48 5.25
N LEU A 91 11.21 13.32 4.45
CA LEU A 91 11.40 13.37 2.99
C LEU A 91 12.82 13.80 2.63
N GLU A 92 13.35 14.83 3.31
CA GLU A 92 14.72 15.27 3.12
C GLU A 92 15.72 14.14 3.41
N LYS A 93 15.54 13.42 4.53
CA LYS A 93 16.38 12.26 4.88
C LYS A 93 16.31 11.17 3.81
N MET A 94 15.11 10.79 3.36
CA MET A 94 14.94 9.76 2.33
C MET A 94 15.65 10.12 1.01
N LEU A 95 15.55 11.38 0.59
CA LEU A 95 16.24 11.87 -0.61
C LEU A 95 17.76 11.86 -0.43
N ARG A 96 18.26 12.30 0.74
CA ARG A 96 19.68 12.27 1.06
C ARG A 96 20.25 10.86 1.09
N ASP A 97 19.54 9.94 1.73
CA ASP A 97 19.95 8.54 1.80
C ASP A 97 19.98 7.91 0.41
N SER A 98 19.00 8.22 -0.45
CA SER A 98 18.95 7.74 -1.83
C SER A 98 20.14 8.26 -2.67
N ILE A 99 20.41 9.57 -2.60
CA ILE A 99 21.55 10.18 -3.31
C ILE A 99 22.89 9.64 -2.79
N THR A 100 23.01 9.41 -1.49
CA THR A 100 24.23 8.84 -0.89
C THR A 100 24.43 7.40 -1.36
N LYS A 101 23.37 6.59 -1.40
CA LYS A 101 23.39 5.22 -1.93
C LYS A 101 23.78 5.18 -3.41
N TRP A 102 23.35 6.16 -4.22
CA TRP A 102 23.74 6.27 -5.62
C TRP A 102 25.21 6.64 -5.85
N ARG A 103 25.92 7.13 -4.81
CA ARG A 103 27.35 7.48 -4.86
C ARG A 103 28.17 6.56 -3.96
N PRO A 104 28.24 5.24 -4.22
CA PRO A 104 28.83 4.27 -3.30
C PRO A 104 30.34 4.44 -3.11
N THR A 105 31.04 5.02 -4.09
CA THR A 105 32.51 5.16 -4.10
C THR A 105 33.01 6.44 -3.46
N THR A 106 32.15 7.45 -3.26
CA THR A 106 32.56 8.77 -2.78
C THR A 106 31.65 9.22 -1.66
N ARG A 107 32.24 9.67 -0.54
CA ARG A 107 31.47 10.29 0.53
C ARG A 107 30.66 11.47 -0.02
N THR A 108 29.35 11.41 0.13
CA THR A 108 28.47 12.51 -0.27
C THR A 108 28.56 13.64 0.76
N VAL A 109 29.15 14.76 0.35
CA VAL A 109 29.21 15.99 1.17
C VAL A 109 28.01 16.86 0.83
N TRP A 110 27.19 17.14 1.83
CA TRP A 110 25.98 17.92 1.66
C TRP A 110 26.26 19.41 1.75
N ASN A 111 26.21 20.08 0.60
CA ASN A 111 26.33 21.52 0.55
C ASN A 111 25.14 22.20 1.27
N ARG A 112 25.43 23.16 2.17
CA ARG A 112 24.40 23.88 2.94
C ARG A 112 23.44 24.69 2.07
N TYR A 113 23.92 25.32 1.00
CA TYR A 113 23.07 26.05 0.07
C TYR A 113 22.09 25.12 -0.65
N VAL A 114 22.58 23.99 -1.15
CA VAL A 114 21.74 22.98 -1.83
C VAL A 114 20.74 22.38 -0.85
N THR A 115 21.13 22.14 0.40
CA THR A 115 20.24 21.71 1.49
C THR A 115 19.06 22.67 1.69
N VAL A 116 19.34 23.97 1.79
CA VAL A 116 18.31 25.00 1.97
C VAL A 116 17.38 25.05 0.74
N LYS A 117 17.93 24.91 -0.47
CA LYS A 117 17.13 24.86 -1.70
C LYS A 117 16.25 23.61 -1.75
N LEU A 118 16.78 22.45 -1.36
CA LEU A 118 16.04 21.19 -1.29
C LEU A 118 14.86 21.31 -0.31
N ARG A 119 15.09 21.87 0.89
CA ARG A 119 14.01 22.14 1.85
C ARG A 119 12.94 23.06 1.29
N LYS A 120 13.27 24.04 0.45
CA LYS A 120 12.25 24.91 -0.18
C LYS A 120 11.38 24.19 -1.22
N LEU A 121 11.83 23.04 -1.72
CA LEU A 121 11.08 22.22 -2.67
C LEU A 121 10.19 21.17 -1.98
N LEU A 122 10.42 20.91 -0.70
CA LEU A 122 9.67 19.97 0.15
C LEU A 122 8.64 20.73 0.98
#